data_AF-A0A967LNX2-F1
#
_entry.id   AF-A0A967LNX2-F1
#
_cell.length_a   1.000
_cell.length_b   1.000
_cell.length_c   1.000
_cell.angle_alpha   90.00
_cell.angle_beta   90.00
_cell.angle_gamma   90.00
#
_symmetry.space_group_name_H-M   'P 1'
#
loop_
_entity.id
_entity.type
_entity.pdbx_description
1 polymer ?
#
loop_
_entity_poly.entity_id
_entity_poly.type
_entity_poly.pdbx_seq_one_letter_code
_entity_poly.pdbx_strand_id
1 'polypeptide(L)'
;CALLVYLAMEREASRDTLLGLLWPDRPEDRARHTLNQTLYELRRLLGDDWAAVEGDRVRIAEHVTCDAVAFERAVAGQDADQALELYAGAFL
;
A
#
# COMPACT_ATOMS: atom_id res chain seq x y z
N CYS A 1 -2.70 6.66 6.39
CA CYS A 1 -1.58 5.79 6.82
C CYS A 1 -0.66 5.60 5.62
N ALA A 2 0.59 6.08 5.66
CA ALA A 2 1.50 6.05 4.50
C ALA A 2 1.84 4.63 4.03
N LEU A 3 1.93 3.65 4.95
CA LEU A 3 2.16 2.24 4.64
C LEU A 3 1.07 1.65 3.74
N LEU A 4 -0.20 1.87 4.08
CA LEU A 4 -1.32 1.33 3.31
C LEU A 4 -1.38 1.94 1.92
N VAL A 5 -1.14 3.25 1.79
CA VAL A 5 -1.09 3.94 0.49
C VAL A 5 -0.01 3.34 -0.39
N TYR A 6 1.22 3.22 0.14
CA TYR A 6 2.33 2.67 -0.61
C TYR A 6 2.07 1.24 -1.07
N LEU A 7 1.58 0.37 -0.17
CA LEU A 7 1.25 -1.01 -0.51
C LEU A 7 0.09 -1.11 -1.51
N ALA A 8 -0.93 -0.25 -1.41
CA ALA A 8 -2.05 -0.23 -2.36
C ALA A 8 -1.59 0.13 -3.78
N MET A 9 -0.60 1.01 -3.91
CA MET A 9 0.01 1.40 -5.19
C MET A 9 0.95 0.32 -5.73
N GLU A 10 1.94 -0.11 -4.94
CA GLU A 10 3.01 -1.02 -5.39
C GLU A 10 2.60 -2.50 -5.38
N ARG A 11 1.46 -2.84 -4.74
CA ARG A 11 0.91 -4.19 -4.54
C ARG A 11 1.75 -5.12 -3.66
N GLU A 12 3.07 -5.00 -3.68
CA GLU A 12 3.97 -5.74 -2.79
C GLU A 12 5.24 -4.96 -2.45
N ALA A 13 5.80 -5.22 -1.27
CA ALA A 13 7.10 -4.69 -0.87
C ALA A 13 7.79 -5.60 0.15
N SER A 14 9.12 -5.59 0.18
CA SER A 14 9.87 -6.19 1.29
C SER A 14 9.79 -5.29 2.53
N ARG A 15 9.89 -5.90 3.71
CA ARG A 15 9.97 -5.18 4.98
C ARG A 15 11.14 -4.21 4.99
N ASP A 16 12.29 -4.59 4.45
CA ASP A 16 13.46 -3.71 4.41
C ASP A 16 13.21 -2.46 3.55
N THR A 17 12.53 -2.59 2.40
CA THR A 17 12.10 -1.44 1.59
C THR A 17 11.14 -0.54 2.36
N LEU A 18 10.15 -1.13 3.03
CA LEU A 18 9.17 -0.37 3.84
C LEU A 18 9.84 0.38 5.00
N LEU A 19 10.85 -0.23 5.63
CA LEU A 19 11.61 0.39 6.73
C LEU A 19 12.41 1.59 6.23
N GLY A 20 13.18 1.40 5.16
CA GLY A 20 14.00 2.48 4.58
C GLY A 20 13.16 3.63 4.03
N LEU A 21 11.96 3.35 3.51
CA LEU A 21 11.08 4.38 2.95
C LEU A 21 10.31 5.16 4.03
N LEU A 22 9.73 4.46 5.01
CA LEU A 22 8.77 5.06 5.95
C LEU A 22 9.40 5.50 7.28
N TRP A 23 10.54 4.91 7.66
CA TRP A 23 11.24 5.22 8.91
C TRP A 23 12.76 5.30 8.74
N PRO A 24 13.28 6.11 7.78
CA PRO A 24 14.71 6.18 7.49
C PRO A 24 15.56 6.61 8.69
N ASP A 25 15.02 7.48 9.56
CA ASP A 25 15.76 8.06 10.69
C ASP A 25 15.70 7.22 11.99
N ARG A 26 15.06 6.05 11.96
CA ARG A 26 14.91 5.20 13.15
C ARG A 26 15.96 4.09 13.19
N PRO A 27 16.50 3.75 14.38
CA PRO A 27 17.28 2.53 14.55
C PRO A 27 16.48 1.31 14.08
N GLU A 28 17.15 0.37 13.43
CA GLU A 28 16.52 -0.75 12.72
C GLU A 28 15.51 -1.52 13.59
N ASP A 29 15.89 -1.88 14.82
CA ASP A 29 15.00 -2.60 15.75
C ASP A 29 13.70 -1.83 16.05
N ARG A 30 13.80 -0.51 16.21
CA ARG A 30 12.63 0.36 16.46
C ARG A 30 11.77 0.50 15.20
N ALA A 31 12.40 0.61 14.04
CA ALA A 31 11.70 0.67 12.76
C ALA A 31 10.92 -0.63 12.53
N ARG A 32 11.57 -1.80 12.73
CA ARG A 32 10.95 -3.13 12.64
C ARG A 32 9.76 -3.27 13.58
N HIS A 33 9.92 -2.84 14.84
CA HIS A 33 8.81 -2.85 15.80
C HIS A 33 7.63 -1.98 15.33
N THR A 34 7.92 -0.78 14.82
CA THR A 34 6.88 0.15 14.33
C THR A 34 6.14 -0.40 13.12
N LEU A 35 6.86 -1.03 12.17
CA LEU A 35 6.26 -1.68 11.01
C LEU A 35 5.31 -2.81 11.45
N ASN A 36 5.77 -3.69 12.34
CA ASN A 36 4.95 -4.80 12.83
C ASN A 36 3.69 -4.30 13.55
N GLN A 37 3.81 -3.26 14.37
CA GLN A 37 2.66 -2.64 15.03
C GLN A 37 1.67 -2.07 14.00
N THR A 38 2.17 -1.34 13.00
CA THR A 38 1.32 -0.73 11.96
C THR A 38 0.59 -1.81 11.15
N LEU A 39 1.28 -2.89 10.75
CA LEU A 39 0.67 -4.02 10.05
C LEU A 39 -0.40 -4.72 10.90
N TYR A 40 -0.14 -4.86 12.20
CA TYR A 40 -1.11 -5.42 13.15
C TYR A 40 -2.36 -4.54 13.29
N GLU A 41 -2.18 -3.22 13.38
CA GLU A 41 -3.30 -2.27 13.42
C GLU A 41 -4.12 -2.31 12.13
N LEU A 42 -3.46 -2.35 10.96
CA LEU A 42 -4.15 -2.49 9.68
C LEU A 42 -4.94 -3.80 9.58
N ARG A 43 -4.36 -4.91 10.03
CA ARG A 43 -5.06 -6.20 10.12
C ARG A 43 -6.30 -6.12 11.01
N ARG A 44 -6.23 -5.43 12.15
CA ARG A 44 -7.40 -5.25 13.02
C ARG A 44 -8.50 -4.41 12.39
N LEU A 45 -8.14 -3.42 11.55
CA LEU A 45 -9.09 -2.51 10.93
C LEU A 45 -9.69 -3.08 9.65
N LEU A 46 -8.90 -3.81 8.87
CA LEU A 46 -9.25 -4.25 7.52
C LEU A 46 -9.63 -5.74 7.44
N GLY A 47 -9.36 -6.52 8.49
CA GLY A 47 -9.54 -7.97 8.50
C GLY A 47 -8.23 -8.73 8.29
N ASP A 48 -8.31 -10.04 8.19
CA ASP A 48 -7.13 -10.91 8.05
C ASP A 48 -6.69 -11.11 6.59
N ASP A 49 -7.55 -10.75 5.64
CA ASP A 49 -7.43 -11.05 4.23
C ASP A 49 -6.97 -9.88 3.37
N TRP A 50 -6.81 -8.67 3.94
CA TRP A 50 -6.36 -7.48 3.17
C TRP A 50 -4.94 -7.61 2.59
N ALA A 51 -4.07 -8.41 3.23
CA ALA A 51 -2.70 -8.63 2.80
C ALA A 51 -2.13 -9.97 3.28
N ALA A 52 -1.28 -10.57 2.46
CA ALA A 52 -0.46 -11.73 2.79
C ALA A 52 0.94 -11.29 3.21
N VAL A 53 1.50 -11.98 4.21
CA VAL A 53 2.89 -11.79 4.64
C VAL A 53 3.65 -13.09 4.41
N GLU A 54 4.59 -13.08 3.47
CA GLU A 54 5.38 -14.24 3.05
C GLU A 54 6.86 -13.95 3.26
N GLY A 55 7.44 -14.52 4.32
CA GLY A 55 8.83 -14.25 4.69
C GLY A 55 9.05 -12.77 5.03
N ASP A 56 9.83 -12.07 4.22
CA ASP A 56 10.07 -10.63 4.36
C ASP A 56 9.10 -9.75 3.57
N ARG A 57 8.24 -10.32 2.72
CA ARG A 57 7.36 -9.56 1.84
C ARG A 57 5.98 -9.38 2.41
N VAL A 58 5.38 -8.22 2.13
CA VAL A 58 3.98 -7.90 2.36
C VAL A 58 3.34 -7.68 1.00
N ARG A 59 2.27 -8.41 0.70
CA ARG A 59 1.52 -8.34 -0.56
C ARG A 59 0.06 -8.03 -0.29
N ILE A 60 -0.48 -7.00 -0.93
CA ILE A 60 -1.90 -6.68 -0.89
C ILE A 60 -2.71 -7.77 -1.60
N ALA A 61 -3.85 -8.12 -1.03
CA ALA A 61 -4.72 -9.11 -1.64
C ALA A 61 -5.35 -8.63 -2.96
N GLU A 62 -5.62 -9.57 -3.86
CA GLU A 62 -6.14 -9.25 -5.20
C GLU A 62 -7.48 -8.52 -5.19
N HIS A 63 -8.33 -8.78 -4.20
CA HIS A 63 -9.64 -8.14 -4.07
C HIS A 63 -9.56 -6.69 -3.57
N VAL A 64 -8.42 -6.25 -3.04
CA VAL A 64 -8.24 -4.86 -2.59
C VAL A 64 -7.98 -3.99 -3.81
N THR A 65 -8.83 -2.97 -3.99
CA THR A 65 -8.76 -2.02 -5.10
C THR A 65 -8.16 -0.69 -4.66
N CYS A 66 -7.58 0.03 -5.62
CA CYS A 66 -7.05 1.37 -5.45
C CYS A 66 -7.50 2.20 -6.66
N ASP A 67 -8.21 3.29 -6.42
CA ASP A 67 -8.70 4.20 -7.44
C ASP A 67 -7.55 4.84 -8.24
N ALA A 68 -6.47 5.24 -7.59
CA ALA A 68 -5.28 5.77 -8.25
C ALA A 68 -4.65 4.75 -9.21
N VAL A 69 -4.54 3.48 -8.81
CA VAL A 69 -4.04 2.40 -9.69
C VAL A 69 -5.01 2.12 -10.85
N ALA A 70 -6.32 2.16 -10.58
CA ALA A 70 -7.34 2.00 -11.62
C ALA A 70 -7.30 3.17 -12.61
N PHE A 71 -7.09 4.39 -12.12
CA PHE A 71 -6.94 5.61 -12.92
C PHE A 71 -5.70 5.51 -13.82
N GLU A 72 -4.54 5.15 -13.29
CA GLU A 72 -3.31 4.97 -14.07
C GLU A 72 -3.50 3.93 -15.19
N ARG A 73 -4.21 2.83 -14.90
CA ARG A 73 -4.55 1.81 -15.91
C ARG A 73 -5.50 2.33 -16.98
N ALA A 74 -6.52 3.10 -16.62
CA ALA A 74 -7.44 3.71 -17.57
C ALA A 74 -6.69 4.69 -18.50
N VAL A 75 -5.82 5.52 -17.94
CA VAL A 75 -4.95 6.44 -18.72
C VAL A 75 -4.04 5.66 -19.67
N ALA A 76 -3.37 4.61 -19.19
CA ALA A 76 -2.51 3.76 -20.04
C ALA A 76 -3.31 3.03 -21.13
N GLY A 77 -4.55 2.65 -20.85
CA GLY A 77 -5.49 2.05 -21.79
C GLY A 77 -6.17 3.03 -22.74
N GLN A 78 -5.88 4.33 -22.63
CA GLN A 78 -6.53 5.42 -23.38
C GLN A 78 -8.05 5.51 -23.16
N ASP A 79 -8.54 5.03 -22.02
CA ASP A 79 -9.94 5.15 -21.60
C ASP A 79 -10.12 6.42 -20.76
N ALA A 80 -10.37 7.53 -21.45
CA ALA A 80 -10.49 8.84 -20.82
C ALA A 80 -11.76 8.98 -19.97
N ASP A 81 -12.85 8.33 -20.36
CA ASP A 81 -14.13 8.38 -19.63
C ASP A 81 -13.97 7.71 -18.26
N GLN A 82 -13.40 6.50 -18.23
CA GLN A 82 -13.13 5.81 -16.99
C GLN A 82 -12.13 6.56 -16.10
N ALA A 83 -11.09 7.16 -16.69
CA ALA A 83 -10.12 7.95 -15.93
C ALA A 83 -10.79 9.16 -15.25
N LEU A 84 -11.68 9.88 -15.95
CA LEU A 84 -12.38 11.02 -15.37
C LEU A 84 -13.33 10.61 -14.23
N GLU A 85 -14.01 9.46 -14.34
CA GLU A 85 -14.88 8.94 -13.28
C GLU A 85 -14.11 8.59 -11.99
N LEU A 86 -12.88 8.09 -12.13
CA LEU A 86 -12.02 7.72 -11.01
C LEU A 86 -11.31 8.92 -10.37
N TYR A 87 -11.29 10.07 -11.03
CA TYR A 87 -10.61 11.26 -10.54
C TYR A 87 -11.44 12.01 -9.48
N ALA A 88 -11.16 11.76 -8.21
CA ALA A 88 -11.83 12.41 -7.08
C ALA A 88 -11.23 13.78 -6.68
N GLY A 89 -10.19 14.26 -7.36
CA GLY A 89 -9.48 15.52 -7.07
C GLY A 89 -7.96 15.35 -6.99
N ALA A 90 -7.28 16.34 -6.41
CA ALA A 90 -5.83 16.27 -6.22
C ALA A 90 -5.47 15.10 -5.29
N PHE A 91 -4.37 14.41 -5.61
CA PHE A 91 -3.87 13.29 -4.82
C PHE A 91 -3.19 13.81 -3.54
N LEU A 92 -3.72 13.40 -2.38
CA LEU A 92 -3.26 13.75 -1.02
C LEU A 92 -3.03 15.26 -0.82
#